data_AF-A0A090WM58-F1
#
_entry.id   AF-A0A090WM58-F1
#
_cell.length_a   1.000
_cell.length_b   1.000
_cell.length_c   1.000
_cell.angle_alpha   90.00
_cell.angle_beta   90.00
_cell.angle_gamma   90.00
#
_symmetry.space_group_name_H-M   'P 1'
#
loop_
_entity.id
_entity.type
_entity.pdbx_description
1 polymer ?
#
loop_
_entity_poly.entity_id
_entity_poly.type
_entity_poly.pdbx_seq_one_letter_code
_entity_poly.pdbx_strand_id
1 'polypeptide(L)'
;MVLEFMCTENTATIAPYLEPFTQGINKVHLDPAVRPVAKICQILAQHYYSKEDNLIKTTLTKTQQERIIETCFDYMINDEKVAAKAYSMVALFLFGKDFDWIHSELKIILDRDYPTQSAAFKARARIILKKMKKK
;
A
#
# COMPACT_ATOMS: atom_id res chain seq x y z
N MET A 1 -15.72 -6.59 -3.91
CA MET A 1 -15.99 -5.51 -4.90
C MET A 1 -15.35 -5.93 -6.21
N VAL A 2 -16.08 -5.90 -7.33
CA VAL A 2 -15.65 -6.43 -8.65
C VAL A 2 -14.25 -5.93 -9.08
N LEU A 3 -13.87 -4.72 -8.66
CA LEU A 3 -12.55 -4.15 -8.95
C LEU A 3 -11.38 -4.94 -8.33
N GLU A 4 -11.54 -5.54 -7.14
CA GLU A 4 -10.50 -6.41 -6.57
C GLU A 4 -10.27 -7.65 -7.43
N PHE A 5 -11.34 -8.22 -8.01
CA PHE A 5 -11.28 -9.43 -8.83
C PHE A 5 -10.64 -9.13 -10.20
N MET A 6 -11.00 -7.99 -10.80
CA MET A 6 -10.40 -7.52 -12.06
C MET A 6 -8.90 -7.22 -11.90
N CYS A 7 -8.47 -6.67 -10.76
CA CYS A 7 -7.05 -6.39 -10.50
C CYS A 7 -6.22 -7.66 -10.24
N THR A 8 -6.84 -8.72 -9.71
CA THR A 8 -6.15 -10.01 -9.51
C THR A 8 -6.00 -10.84 -10.78
N GLU A 9 -6.93 -10.72 -11.74
CA GLU A 9 -6.94 -11.55 -12.94
C GLU A 9 -6.21 -10.91 -14.13
N ASN A 10 -6.14 -9.58 -14.24
CA ASN A 10 -5.45 -8.95 -15.37
C ASN A 10 -4.90 -7.54 -15.05
N THR A 11 -3.65 -7.48 -14.60
CA THR A 11 -2.98 -6.22 -14.28
C THR A 11 -2.80 -5.29 -15.48
N ALA A 12 -2.91 -5.80 -16.71
CA ALA A 12 -2.89 -4.96 -17.92
C ALA A 12 -4.15 -4.08 -18.04
N THR A 13 -5.26 -4.45 -17.40
CA THR A 13 -6.54 -3.73 -17.52
C THR A 13 -6.61 -2.50 -16.61
N ILE A 14 -5.82 -2.43 -15.52
CA ILE A 14 -5.84 -1.26 -14.62
C ILE A 14 -5.00 -0.09 -15.13
N ALA A 15 -4.02 -0.33 -16.01
CA ALA A 15 -3.11 0.69 -16.54
C ALA A 15 -3.80 1.98 -17.04
N PRO A 16 -4.85 1.92 -17.89
CA PRO A 16 -5.55 3.14 -18.34
C PRO A 16 -6.35 3.84 -17.22
N TYR A 17 -6.64 3.14 -16.12
CA TYR A 17 -7.40 3.67 -14.99
C TYR A 17 -6.51 4.13 -13.82
N LEU A 18 -5.18 4.00 -13.92
CA LEU A 18 -4.26 4.41 -12.84
C LEU A 18 -4.35 5.90 -12.52
N GLU A 19 -4.44 6.76 -13.53
CA GLU A 19 -4.54 8.21 -13.32
C GLU A 19 -5.84 8.60 -12.60
N PRO A 20 -7.06 8.26 -13.10
CA PRO A 20 -8.29 8.60 -12.40
C PRO A 20 -8.40 7.91 -11.04
N PHE A 21 -7.85 6.71 -10.89
CA PHE A 21 -7.79 6.02 -9.59
C PHE A 21 -6.96 6.83 -8.59
N THR A 22 -5.69 7.10 -8.90
CA THR A 22 -4.78 7.79 -7.96
C THR A 22 -5.20 9.22 -7.66
N GLN A 23 -5.89 9.90 -8.57
CA GLN A 23 -6.49 11.23 -8.28
C GLN A 23 -7.67 11.18 -7.31
N GLY A 24 -8.36 10.03 -7.21
CA GLY A 24 -9.56 9.86 -6.39
C GLY A 24 -9.33 9.11 -5.08
N ILE A 25 -8.23 8.35 -4.92
CA ILE A 25 -8.00 7.50 -3.75
C ILE A 25 -7.93 8.28 -2.43
N ASN A 26 -7.39 9.50 -2.45
CA ASN A 26 -7.28 10.36 -1.26
C ASN A 26 -8.65 10.83 -0.74
N LYS A 27 -9.73 10.70 -1.53
CA LYS A 27 -11.10 11.02 -1.12
C LYS A 27 -11.84 9.81 -0.54
N VAL A 28 -11.23 8.63 -0.57
CA VAL A 28 -11.85 7.39 -0.11
C VAL A 28 -11.61 7.22 1.39
N HIS A 29 -12.56 7.73 2.17
CA HIS A 29 -12.66 7.54 3.62
C HIS A 29 -13.86 6.67 4.02
N LEU A 30 -14.63 6.18 3.03
CA LEU A 30 -15.75 5.30 3.31
C LEU A 30 -15.24 3.91 3.65
N ASP A 31 -15.50 3.51 4.89
CA ASP A 31 -15.14 2.25 5.54
C ASP A 31 -15.27 0.97 4.65
N PRO A 32 -16.31 0.79 3.78
CA PRO A 32 -16.37 -0.38 2.88
C PRO A 32 -15.41 -0.32 1.67
N ALA A 33 -14.95 0.87 1.28
CA ALA A 33 -14.10 1.10 0.12
C ALA A 33 -12.60 1.22 0.48
N VAL A 34 -12.26 1.54 1.73
CA VAL A 34 -10.87 1.67 2.19
C VAL A 34 -10.09 0.36 2.02
N ARG A 35 -10.67 -0.77 2.43
CA ARG A 35 -10.03 -2.09 2.30
C ARG A 35 -9.66 -2.43 0.84
N PRO A 36 -10.59 -2.40 -0.14
CA PRO A 36 -10.25 -2.72 -1.52
C PRO A 36 -9.27 -1.72 -2.13
N VAL A 37 -9.33 -0.44 -1.78
CA VAL A 37 -8.35 0.55 -2.23
C VAL A 37 -6.95 0.22 -1.70
N ALA A 38 -6.80 -0.05 -0.39
CA ALA A 38 -5.53 -0.43 0.20
C ALA A 38 -4.94 -1.71 -0.44
N LYS A 39 -5.80 -2.67 -0.78
CA LYS A 39 -5.40 -3.89 -1.49
C LYS A 39 -4.88 -3.59 -2.89
N ILE A 40 -5.55 -2.71 -3.64
CA ILE A 40 -5.08 -2.29 -4.97
C ILE A 40 -3.72 -1.58 -4.86
N CYS A 41 -3.55 -0.68 -3.89
CA CYS A 41 -2.26 -0.02 -3.64
C CYS A 41 -1.13 -1.04 -3.39
N GLN A 42 -1.40 -2.09 -2.61
CA GLN A 42 -0.45 -3.19 -2.41
C GLN A 42 -0.13 -3.92 -3.72
N ILE A 43 -1.15 -4.28 -4.51
CA ILE A 43 -0.98 -4.99 -5.78
C ILE A 43 -0.10 -4.15 -6.73
N LEU A 44 -0.40 -2.85 -6.86
CA LEU A 44 0.39 -1.93 -7.69
C LEU A 44 1.86 -1.89 -7.25
N ALA A 45 2.12 -1.76 -5.94
CA ALA A 45 3.48 -1.80 -5.43
C ALA A 45 4.17 -3.15 -5.73
N GLN A 46 3.46 -4.28 -5.55
CA GLN A 46 4.02 -5.60 -5.85
C GLN A 46 4.38 -5.79 -7.32
N HIS A 47 3.53 -5.32 -8.24
CA HIS A 47 3.82 -5.37 -9.67
C HIS A 47 4.97 -4.45 -10.06
N TYR A 48 5.00 -3.23 -9.52
CA TYR A 48 6.09 -2.28 -9.75
C TYR A 48 7.46 -2.84 -9.32
N TYR A 49 7.53 -3.48 -8.14
CA TYR A 49 8.75 -4.11 -7.63
C TYR A 49 8.89 -5.60 -7.98
N SER A 50 8.07 -6.13 -8.89
CA SER A 50 8.17 -7.53 -9.35
C SER A 50 9.48 -7.74 -10.12
N LYS A 51 9.90 -8.99 -10.30
CA LYS A 51 11.01 -9.33 -11.21
C LYS A 51 10.56 -9.32 -12.67
N GLU A 52 9.31 -9.68 -12.91
CA GLU A 52 8.72 -9.76 -14.25
C GLU A 52 8.45 -8.36 -14.81
N ASP A 53 8.69 -8.18 -16.11
CA ASP A 53 8.31 -6.96 -16.79
C ASP A 53 6.79 -6.90 -16.95
N ASN A 54 6.21 -5.74 -16.70
CA ASN A 54 4.76 -5.55 -16.74
C ASN A 54 4.41 -4.10 -17.01
N LEU A 55 3.19 -3.89 -17.50
CA LEU A 55 2.69 -2.57 -17.87
C LEU A 55 2.70 -1.58 -16.70
N ILE A 56 2.56 -2.05 -15.45
CA ILE A 56 2.57 -1.17 -14.27
C ILE A 56 3.95 -0.55 -14.05
N LYS A 57 5.05 -1.29 -14.29
CA LYS A 57 6.41 -0.73 -14.20
C LYS A 57 6.64 0.44 -15.16
N THR A 58 6.09 0.35 -16.36
CA THR A 58 6.27 1.38 -17.40
C THR A 58 5.26 2.52 -17.30
N THR A 59 4.08 2.27 -16.72
CA THR A 59 2.99 3.26 -16.64
C THR A 59 2.89 3.99 -15.30
N LEU A 60 3.33 3.40 -14.19
CA LEU A 60 3.20 3.98 -12.86
C LEU A 60 4.20 5.12 -12.66
N THR A 61 3.72 6.36 -12.73
CA THR A 61 4.56 7.56 -12.59
C THR A 61 4.91 7.86 -11.14
N LYS A 62 5.96 8.66 -10.90
CA LYS A 62 6.36 9.07 -9.55
C LYS A 62 5.23 9.78 -8.80
N THR A 63 4.50 10.68 -9.47
CA THR A 63 3.35 11.39 -8.89
C THR A 63 2.24 10.43 -8.45
N GLN A 64 1.99 9.36 -9.22
CA GLN A 64 1.03 8.33 -8.84
C GLN A 64 1.51 7.53 -7.63
N GLN A 65 2.82 7.23 -7.55
CA GLN A 65 3.41 6.56 -6.40
C GLN A 65 3.27 7.42 -5.14
N GLU A 66 3.57 8.72 -5.22
CA GLU A 66 3.44 9.67 -4.10
C GLU A 66 2.00 9.69 -3.56
N ARG A 67 1.00 9.80 -4.44
CA ARG A 67 -0.43 9.75 -4.04
C ARG A 67 -0.80 8.44 -3.34
N ILE A 68 -0.27 7.31 -3.82
CA ILE A 68 -0.48 6.00 -3.19
C ILE A 68 0.18 5.95 -1.81
N ILE A 69 1.40 6.47 -1.69
CA ILE A 69 2.17 6.52 -0.44
C ILE A 69 1.42 7.36 0.61
N GLU A 70 1.00 8.57 0.25
CA GLU A 70 0.20 9.46 1.11
C GLU A 70 -1.06 8.77 1.62
N THR A 71 -1.87 8.21 0.70
CA THR A 71 -3.10 7.50 1.06
C THR A 71 -2.84 6.30 1.97
N CYS A 72 -1.76 5.54 1.71
CA CYS A 72 -1.38 4.42 2.57
C CYS A 72 -0.97 4.87 3.97
N PHE A 73 -0.29 6.00 4.10
CA PHE A 73 0.02 6.61 5.41
C PHE A 73 -1.24 7.09 6.12
N ASP A 74 -2.17 7.73 5.41
CA ASP A 74 -3.46 8.13 5.98
C ASP A 74 -4.21 6.93 6.56
N TYR A 75 -4.25 5.80 5.85
CA TYR A 75 -4.86 4.58 6.38
C TYR A 75 -4.13 3.99 7.58
N MET A 76 -2.82 4.18 7.68
CA MET A 76 -2.04 3.74 8.85
C MET A 76 -2.33 4.60 10.08
N ILE A 77 -2.46 5.91 9.88
CA ILE A 77 -2.66 6.91 10.95
C ILE A 77 -4.10 6.92 11.45
N ASN A 78 -5.08 6.81 10.56
CA ASN A 78 -6.50 6.84 10.90
C ASN A 78 -6.96 5.54 11.57
N ASP A 79 -8.15 5.57 12.20
CA ASP A 79 -8.77 4.39 12.84
C ASP A 79 -9.42 3.46 11.81
N GLU A 80 -8.59 2.91 10.93
CA GLU A 80 -9.00 1.97 9.89
C GLU A 80 -8.89 0.52 10.34
N LYS A 81 -9.68 -0.34 9.70
CA LYS A 81 -9.65 -1.79 9.97
C LYS A 81 -8.27 -2.38 9.69
N VAL A 82 -7.88 -3.35 10.52
CA VAL A 82 -6.58 -4.03 10.48
C VAL A 82 -6.19 -4.53 9.08
N ALA A 83 -7.16 -4.95 8.26
CA ALA A 83 -6.91 -5.41 6.90
C ALA A 83 -6.37 -4.29 5.99
N ALA A 84 -6.95 -3.09 6.05
CA ALA A 84 -6.49 -1.95 5.26
C ALA A 84 -5.07 -1.54 5.68
N LYS A 85 -4.83 -1.42 7.00
CA LYS A 85 -3.49 -1.15 7.55
C LYS A 85 -2.46 -2.19 7.10
N ALA A 86 -2.82 -3.48 7.12
CA ALA A 86 -1.92 -4.55 6.70
C ALA A 86 -1.51 -4.46 5.23
N TYR A 87 -2.44 -4.09 4.34
CA TYR A 87 -2.13 -3.87 2.92
C TYR A 87 -1.27 -2.62 2.71
N SER A 88 -1.60 -1.51 3.38
CA SER A 88 -0.82 -0.27 3.37
C SER A 88 0.62 -0.49 3.85
N MET A 89 0.84 -1.24 4.93
CA MET A 89 2.19 -1.57 5.43
C MET A 89 3.06 -2.24 4.36
N VAL A 90 2.48 -3.16 3.59
CA VAL A 90 3.22 -3.89 2.55
C VAL A 90 3.54 -2.96 1.38
N ALA A 91 2.58 -2.13 0.97
CA ALA A 91 2.79 -1.14 -0.08
C ALA A 91 3.91 -0.15 0.31
N LEU A 92 3.82 0.47 1.49
CA LEU A 92 4.82 1.40 2.01
C LEU A 92 6.21 0.76 2.15
N PHE A 93 6.29 -0.49 2.64
CA PHE A 93 7.56 -1.19 2.72
C PHE A 93 8.22 -1.36 1.35
N LEU A 94 7.44 -1.66 0.31
CA LEU A 94 7.93 -1.80 -1.05
C LEU A 94 8.41 -0.47 -1.61
N PHE A 95 7.60 0.60 -1.50
CA PHE A 95 7.98 1.94 -1.95
C PHE A 95 9.20 2.50 -1.22
N GLY A 96 9.37 2.17 0.06
CA GLY A 96 10.57 2.58 0.80
C GLY A 96 11.87 1.92 0.32
N LYS A 97 11.85 1.08 -0.71
CA LYS A 97 13.07 0.66 -1.40
C LYS A 97 13.71 1.79 -2.21
N ASP A 98 12.88 2.68 -2.76
CA ASP A 98 13.30 3.83 -3.59
C ASP A 98 13.22 5.15 -2.81
N PHE A 99 12.33 5.23 -1.81
CA PHE A 99 12.12 6.41 -0.97
C PHE A 99 12.53 6.12 0.48
N ASP A 100 13.80 6.38 0.84
CA ASP A 100 14.35 6.01 2.15
C ASP A 100 13.57 6.58 3.35
N TRP A 101 12.98 7.77 3.19
CA TRP A 101 12.18 8.41 4.24
C TRP A 101 10.94 7.58 4.64
N ILE A 102 10.38 6.79 3.72
CA ILE A 102 9.18 5.98 3.98
C ILE A 102 9.48 4.91 5.03
N HIS A 103 10.66 4.31 5.01
CA HIS A 103 11.03 3.29 6.00
C HIS A 103 11.15 3.88 7.41
N SER A 104 11.65 5.11 7.51
CA SER A 104 11.76 5.82 8.78
C SER A 104 10.38 6.15 9.34
N GLU A 105 9.51 6.76 8.53
CA GLU A 105 8.14 7.11 8.92
C GLU A 105 7.30 5.87 9.26
N LEU A 106 7.37 4.82 8.42
CA LEU A 106 6.65 3.58 8.67
C LEU A 106 7.08 2.95 10.00
N LYS A 107 8.38 2.99 10.33
CA LYS A 107 8.87 2.45 11.60
C LYS A 107 8.32 3.23 12.79
N ILE A 108 8.26 4.56 12.73
CA ILE A 108 7.70 5.40 13.79
C ILE A 108 6.24 5.02 14.07
N ILE A 109 5.43 4.90 13.02
CA ILE A 109 4.01 4.52 13.15
C ILE A 109 3.87 3.12 13.72
N LEU A 110 4.67 2.17 13.22
CA LEU A 110 4.64 0.80 13.71
C LEU A 110 5.03 0.74 15.19
N ASP A 111 6.11 1.37 15.62
CA ASP A 111 6.55 1.34 17.02
C ASP A 111 5.51 1.99 17.97
N ARG A 112 4.86 3.09 17.53
CA ARG A 112 3.80 3.77 18.29
C ARG A 112 2.54 2.91 18.46
N ASP A 113 2.08 2.29 17.38
CA ASP A 113 0.80 1.56 17.35
C ASP A 113 0.98 0.08 17.74
N TYR A 114 2.22 -0.44 17.70
CA TYR A 114 2.52 -1.82 18.05
C TYR A 114 1.93 -2.26 19.39
N PRO A 115 2.03 -1.53 20.52
CA PRO A 115 1.49 -2.01 21.80
C PRO A 115 -0.03 -2.12 21.82
N THR A 116 -0.74 -1.19 21.19
CA THR A 116 -2.20 -1.02 21.29
C THR A 116 -2.98 -1.83 20.25
N GLN A 117 -2.34 -2.21 19.13
CA GLN A 117 -3.02 -2.88 18.02
C GLN A 117 -3.23 -4.39 18.23
N SER A 118 -4.08 -4.96 17.38
CA SER A 118 -4.45 -6.39 17.38
C SER A 118 -3.27 -7.33 17.15
N ALA A 119 -3.43 -8.61 17.52
CA ALA A 119 -2.43 -9.65 17.27
C ALA A 119 -2.09 -9.82 15.77
N ALA A 120 -3.09 -9.67 14.89
CA ALA A 120 -2.90 -9.76 13.45
C ALA A 120 -2.06 -8.59 12.90
N PHE A 121 -2.30 -7.38 13.39
CA PHE A 121 -1.48 -6.21 13.08
C PHE A 121 -0.03 -6.43 13.54
N LYS A 122 0.16 -6.81 14.82
CA LYS A 122 1.49 -7.08 15.41
C LYS A 122 2.26 -8.13 14.61
N ALA A 123 1.59 -9.20 14.17
CA ALA A 123 2.22 -10.24 13.36
C ALA A 123 2.76 -9.70 12.02
N ARG A 124 1.98 -8.84 11.33
CA ARG A 124 2.41 -8.21 10.08
C ARG A 124 3.53 -7.18 10.30
N ALA A 125 3.38 -6.32 11.31
CA ALA A 125 4.40 -5.33 11.68
C ALA A 125 5.76 -6.00 11.95
N ARG A 126 5.79 -7.11 12.70
CA ARG A 126 7.03 -7.88 12.94
C ARG A 126 7.70 -8.36 11.66
N ILE A 127 6.93 -8.86 10.70
CA ILE A 127 7.47 -9.35 9.42
C ILE A 127 8.11 -8.19 8.66
N ILE A 128 7.45 -7.04 8.61
CA ILE A 128 7.93 -5.85 7.89
C ILE A 128 9.19 -5.28 8.57
N LEU A 129 9.16 -5.07 9.89
CA LEU A 129 10.33 -4.61 10.65
C LEU A 129 11.53 -5.56 10.51
N LYS A 130 11.30 -6.88 10.49
CA LYS A 130 12.37 -7.86 10.26
C LYS A 130 12.94 -7.76 8.84
N LYS A 131 12.13 -7.45 7.84
CA LYS A 131 12.58 -7.23 6.46
C LYS A 131 13.36 -5.92 6.32
N MET A 132 12.97 -4.87 7.03
CA MET A 132 13.68 -3.58 7.03
C MET A 132 15.08 -3.70 7.63
N LYS A 133 15.24 -4.48 8.72
CA LYS A 133 16.56 -4.72 9.36
C LYS A 133 17.52 -5.60 8.57
N LYS A 134 17.04 -6.27 7.53
CA LYS A 134 17.84 -7.21 6.71
C LYS A 134 18.46 -6.55 5.46
N LYS A 135 18.23 -5.25 5.27
CA LYS A 135 18.83 -4.42 4.23
C LYS A 135 20.07 -3.76 4.82
#